data_AF-A0A846BUB7-F1
#
_entry.id   AF-A0A846BUB7-F1
#
_cell.length_a   1.000
_cell.length_b   1.000
_cell.length_c   1.000
_cell.angle_alpha   90.00
_cell.angle_beta   90.00
_cell.angle_gamma   90.00
#
_symmetry.space_group_name_H-M   'P 1'
#
loop_
_entity.id
_entity.type
_entity.pdbx_description
1 polymer ?
#
loop_
_entity_poly.entity_id
_entity_poly.type
_entity_poly.pdbx_seq_one_letter_code
_entity_poly.pdbx_strand_id
1 'polypeptide(L)'
;MSHNFKLLTCGVAIIMAFSIGGTFGYLRKTFSSLAQITSQITNNTPPEIPVAEYFDVLVYGDELPGICAAIWAKRTLGDNGRVALVRPNAADEQLGGLLTRGGLAYLDFDKTYWYEQPAAQCFRDFLAKANVVEACVEANNTAQAMQEMLAKAGVKVISDSPLTPYVDNQEIQYVDVKEREIRFKADSYIDATQDAQLAREAGLSYYQGYEAQSPELSNATLSASIIPLITGLSINELRSVEQKIIYDAELMADIETSIREQQTPGLANFWLIDFYSPMYKAYADGYFNRSIALGAAYHLDYNHPF
;
A
#
# COMPACT_ATOMS: atom_id res chain seq x y z
N MET A 1 -25.79 -43.65 -12.39
CA MET A 1 -25.28 -43.29 -11.04
C MET A 1 -24.95 -41.82 -11.04
N SER A 2 -25.98 -41.04 -10.75
CA SER A 2 -25.87 -39.64 -10.36
C SER A 2 -25.60 -39.59 -8.86
N HIS A 3 -24.95 -38.53 -8.40
CA HIS A 3 -25.15 -37.82 -7.13
C HIS A 3 -24.08 -36.71 -7.11
N ASN A 4 -24.43 -35.43 -7.30
CA ASN A 4 -25.16 -34.50 -6.43
C ASN A 4 -24.20 -33.67 -5.56
N PHE A 5 -24.18 -32.35 -5.78
CA PHE A 5 -24.26 -31.30 -4.75
C PHE A 5 -24.50 -29.96 -5.47
N LYS A 6 -25.76 -29.51 -5.63
CA LYS A 6 -26.50 -28.59 -4.76
C LYS A 6 -25.81 -27.24 -4.55
N LEU A 7 -26.09 -26.30 -5.46
CA LEU A 7 -26.03 -24.87 -5.20
C LEU A 7 -27.25 -24.50 -4.33
N LEU A 8 -27.01 -24.02 -3.12
CA LEU A 8 -28.05 -23.46 -2.27
C LEU A 8 -28.31 -22.02 -2.72
N THR A 9 -29.52 -21.76 -3.19
CA THR A 9 -30.09 -20.42 -3.20
C THR A 9 -30.51 -20.05 -1.78
N CYS A 10 -30.11 -18.87 -1.32
CA CYS A 10 -30.80 -18.18 -0.23
C CYS A 10 -31.14 -16.78 -0.73
N GLY A 11 -32.37 -16.64 -1.22
CA GLY A 11 -32.98 -15.32 -1.38
C GLY A 11 -33.58 -14.90 -0.05
N VAL A 12 -33.30 -13.68 0.39
CA VAL A 12 -34.22 -12.90 1.22
C VAL A 12 -34.19 -11.47 0.69
N ALA A 13 -35.30 -11.08 0.08
CA ALA A 13 -35.64 -9.68 -0.13
C ALA A 13 -35.94 -9.05 1.24
N ILE A 14 -35.27 -7.96 1.57
CA ILE A 14 -35.73 -7.04 2.61
C ILE A 14 -36.22 -5.79 1.90
N ILE A 15 -37.54 -5.67 1.82
CA ILE A 15 -38.24 -4.42 1.57
C ILE A 15 -38.20 -3.65 2.88
N MET A 16 -37.48 -2.52 2.93
CA MET A 16 -37.75 -1.48 3.92
C MET A 16 -38.43 -0.30 3.24
N ALA A 17 -39.72 -0.18 3.56
CA ALA A 17 -40.56 0.94 3.22
C ALA A 17 -40.17 2.15 4.08
N PHE A 18 -39.78 3.26 3.45
CA PHE A 18 -39.80 4.55 4.11
C PHE A 18 -41.15 5.22 3.87
N SER A 19 -41.87 5.41 4.98
CA SER A 19 -43.05 6.24 5.08
C SER A 19 -42.59 7.69 5.23
N ILE A 20 -42.81 8.52 4.20
CA ILE A 20 -42.91 9.97 4.36
C ILE A 20 -44.09 10.43 3.52
N GLY A 21 -45.15 10.86 4.21
CA GLY A 21 -46.30 11.51 3.59
C GLY A 21 -45.91 12.88 3.02
N GLY A 22 -46.46 13.19 1.85
CA GLY A 22 -46.26 14.50 1.22
C GLY A 22 -46.79 14.58 -0.22
N THR A 23 -48.11 14.59 -0.36
CA THR A 23 -48.88 15.24 -1.44
C THR A 23 -48.63 14.88 -2.92
N PHE A 24 -49.53 14.05 -3.43
CA PHE A 24 -50.35 14.23 -4.65
C PHE A 24 -49.74 14.82 -5.92
N GLY A 25 -49.59 13.92 -6.91
CA GLY A 25 -50.08 14.17 -8.27
C GLY A 25 -49.01 14.33 -9.35
N TYR A 26 -48.49 13.23 -9.90
CA TYR A 26 -48.05 13.11 -11.31
C TYR A 26 -47.65 11.65 -11.62
N LEU A 27 -48.62 10.73 -11.59
CA LEU A 27 -48.41 9.33 -11.99
C LEU A 27 -49.45 8.91 -13.02
N ARG A 28 -49.23 9.33 -14.28
CA ARG A 28 -49.86 8.71 -15.45
C ARG A 28 -49.14 9.06 -16.76
N LYS A 29 -47.84 8.77 -16.89
CA LYS A 29 -47.17 8.84 -18.22
C LYS A 29 -45.83 8.10 -18.43
N THR A 30 -45.42 7.18 -17.57
CA THR A 30 -44.09 6.52 -17.69
C THR A 30 -44.09 5.00 -17.80
N PHE A 31 -45.22 4.37 -18.15
CA PHE A 31 -45.29 2.91 -18.35
C PHE A 31 -45.22 2.45 -19.81
N SER A 32 -44.79 3.31 -20.73
CA SER A 32 -44.64 2.96 -22.15
C SER A 32 -43.19 2.92 -22.64
N SER A 33 -42.18 3.26 -21.82
CA SER A 33 -40.77 3.24 -22.24
C SER A 33 -39.97 2.03 -21.76
N LEU A 34 -40.56 1.11 -20.99
CA LEU A 34 -39.86 -0.06 -20.44
C LEU A 34 -39.92 -1.30 -21.36
N ALA A 35 -40.69 -1.27 -22.44
CA ALA A 35 -40.76 -2.36 -23.43
C ALA A 35 -39.83 -2.16 -24.65
N GLN A 36 -39.07 -1.06 -24.70
CA GLN A 36 -38.11 -0.74 -25.78
C GLN A 36 -36.64 -0.79 -25.35
N ILE A 37 -36.34 -1.13 -24.09
CA ILE A 37 -34.96 -1.19 -23.57
C ILE A 37 -34.39 -2.62 -23.64
N THR A 38 -35.15 -3.62 -24.10
CA THR A 38 -34.74 -5.03 -24.15
C THR A 38 -34.11 -5.49 -25.48
N SER A 39 -33.70 -4.59 -26.37
CA SER A 39 -33.09 -4.98 -27.67
C SER A 39 -31.74 -4.34 -28.00
N GLN A 40 -30.95 -3.94 -27.01
CA GLN A 40 -29.54 -3.57 -27.22
C GLN A 40 -28.62 -4.24 -26.20
N ILE A 41 -28.54 -5.57 -26.27
CA ILE A 41 -27.28 -6.25 -25.97
C ILE A 41 -26.42 -5.99 -27.20
N THR A 42 -25.70 -4.87 -27.18
CA THR A 42 -24.71 -4.57 -28.21
C THR A 42 -23.62 -5.63 -28.13
N ASN A 43 -23.39 -6.32 -29.24
CA ASN A 43 -22.12 -7.01 -29.48
C ASN A 43 -21.03 -5.94 -29.42
N ASN A 44 -20.44 -5.73 -28.25
CA ASN A 44 -19.32 -4.82 -28.05
C ASN A 44 -18.08 -5.50 -28.63
N THR A 45 -17.87 -5.37 -29.92
CA THR A 45 -16.53 -5.54 -30.48
C THR A 45 -15.68 -4.43 -29.84
N PRO A 46 -14.61 -4.78 -29.10
CA PRO A 46 -13.80 -3.76 -28.46
C PRO A 46 -13.19 -2.82 -29.51
N PRO A 47 -13.08 -1.52 -29.24
CA PRO A 47 -12.43 -0.59 -30.16
C PRO A 47 -11.01 -1.09 -30.49
N GLU A 48 -10.70 -1.11 -31.79
CA GLU A 48 -9.43 -1.58 -32.32
C GLU A 48 -8.35 -0.53 -32.02
N ILE A 49 -7.54 -0.77 -31.00
CA ILE A 49 -6.33 0.01 -30.73
C ILE A 49 -5.19 -0.61 -31.56
N PRO A 50 -4.54 0.15 -32.45
CA PRO A 50 -3.61 -0.39 -33.45
C PRO A 50 -2.26 -0.87 -32.88
N VAL A 51 -1.92 -0.53 -31.63
CA VAL A 51 -0.66 -0.94 -30.98
C VAL A 51 -0.94 -1.80 -29.76
N ALA A 52 -0.93 -3.12 -29.97
CA ALA A 52 -0.94 -4.11 -28.90
C ALA A 52 0.47 -4.67 -28.70
N GLU A 53 1.10 -4.39 -27.56
CA GLU A 53 2.28 -5.15 -27.14
C GLU A 53 1.83 -6.42 -26.39
N TYR A 54 2.45 -7.54 -26.75
CA TYR A 54 2.17 -8.84 -26.15
C TYR A 54 3.24 -9.22 -25.12
N PHE A 55 2.83 -9.87 -24.05
CA PHE A 55 3.68 -10.41 -22.99
C PHE A 55 3.19 -11.81 -22.63
N ASP A 56 4.07 -12.65 -22.12
CA ASP A 56 3.65 -13.92 -21.52
C ASP A 56 3.11 -13.64 -20.10
N VAL A 57 3.79 -12.74 -19.37
CA VAL A 57 3.38 -12.31 -18.03
C VAL A 57 3.50 -10.79 -17.92
N LEU A 58 2.43 -10.15 -17.48
CA LEU A 58 2.41 -8.74 -17.11
C LEU A 58 2.18 -8.63 -15.61
N VAL A 59 3.15 -8.06 -14.90
CA VAL A 59 3.04 -7.74 -13.47
C VAL A 59 2.71 -6.26 -13.33
N TYR A 60 1.64 -5.92 -12.63
CA TYR A 60 1.24 -4.54 -12.35
C TYR A 60 1.52 -4.19 -10.90
N GLY A 61 2.39 -3.20 -10.66
CA GLY A 61 2.86 -2.83 -9.33
C GLY A 61 4.34 -3.18 -9.12
N ASP A 62 5.10 -2.22 -8.60
CA ASP A 62 6.55 -2.27 -8.44
C ASP A 62 7.00 -2.37 -6.98
N GLU A 63 6.12 -2.81 -6.09
CA GLU A 63 6.54 -3.22 -4.75
C GLU A 63 7.38 -4.50 -4.83
N LEU A 64 8.12 -4.80 -3.77
CA LEU A 64 9.01 -5.95 -3.72
C LEU A 64 8.33 -7.28 -4.11
N PRO A 65 7.08 -7.58 -3.70
CA PRO A 65 6.37 -8.77 -4.19
C PRO A 65 6.21 -8.81 -5.72
N GLY A 66 5.85 -7.69 -6.36
CA GLY A 66 5.70 -7.59 -7.82
C GLY A 66 7.03 -7.76 -8.54
N ILE A 67 8.09 -7.15 -8.01
CA ILE A 67 9.45 -7.29 -8.53
C ILE A 67 9.90 -8.75 -8.47
N CYS A 68 9.69 -9.41 -7.33
CA CYS A 68 10.01 -10.82 -7.16
C CYS A 68 9.19 -11.72 -8.08
N ALA A 69 7.91 -11.44 -8.27
CA ALA A 69 7.05 -12.16 -9.20
C ALA A 69 7.55 -12.04 -10.64
N ALA A 70 7.91 -10.83 -11.09
CA ALA A 70 8.41 -10.59 -12.44
C ALA A 70 9.75 -11.29 -12.69
N ILE A 71 10.68 -11.23 -11.73
CA ILE A 71 11.96 -11.94 -11.80
C ILE A 71 11.73 -13.45 -11.87
N TRP A 72 10.84 -13.98 -11.03
CA TRP A 72 10.55 -15.41 -11.01
C TRP A 72 9.87 -15.89 -12.30
N ALA A 73 8.91 -15.13 -12.82
CA ALA A 73 8.28 -15.39 -14.12
C ALA A 73 9.32 -15.43 -15.24
N LYS A 74 10.22 -14.44 -15.27
CA LYS A 74 11.27 -14.35 -16.29
C LYS A 74 12.26 -15.51 -16.20
N ARG A 75 12.65 -15.92 -14.99
CA ARG A 75 13.50 -17.11 -14.78
C ARG A 75 12.81 -18.40 -15.23
N THR A 76 11.51 -18.51 -15.00
CA THR A 76 10.73 -19.71 -15.34
C THR A 76 10.53 -19.85 -16.85
N LEU A 77 10.26 -18.75 -17.55
CA LEU A 77 10.06 -18.72 -19.00
C LEU A 77 11.38 -18.70 -19.79
N GLY A 78 12.49 -18.33 -19.14
CA GLY A 78 13.81 -18.23 -19.74
C GLY A 78 14.02 -16.98 -20.61
N ASP A 79 15.08 -16.99 -21.41
CA ASP A 79 15.54 -15.81 -22.15
C ASP A 79 14.52 -15.30 -23.16
N ASN A 80 13.71 -16.19 -23.74
CA ASN A 80 12.66 -15.84 -24.70
C ASN A 80 11.36 -15.37 -24.04
N GLY A 81 11.21 -15.55 -22.72
CA GLY A 81 10.01 -15.13 -21.98
C GLY A 81 9.82 -13.62 -22.02
N ARG A 82 8.65 -13.16 -22.46
CA ARG A 82 8.28 -11.75 -22.54
C ARG A 82 7.58 -11.34 -21.24
N VAL A 83 8.37 -10.91 -20.26
CA VAL A 83 7.85 -10.45 -18.96
C VAL A 83 7.98 -8.94 -18.84
N ALA A 84 6.87 -8.28 -18.52
CA ALA A 84 6.85 -6.86 -18.18
C ALA A 84 6.46 -6.64 -16.72
N LEU A 85 7.13 -5.69 -16.08
CA LEU A 85 6.67 -5.04 -14.86
C LEU A 85 6.19 -3.65 -15.24
N VAL A 86 4.90 -3.40 -15.04
CA VAL A 86 4.22 -2.16 -15.38
C VAL A 86 3.87 -1.40 -14.11
N ARG A 87 4.07 -0.09 -14.11
CA ARG A 87 3.76 0.78 -12.98
C ARG A 87 3.09 2.09 -13.43
N PRO A 88 2.18 2.65 -12.61
CA PRO A 88 1.55 3.93 -12.92
C PRO A 88 2.49 5.13 -12.73
N ASN A 89 3.49 4.99 -11.86
CA ASN A 89 4.46 6.03 -11.50
C ASN A 89 5.40 6.40 -12.66
N ALA A 90 5.99 7.59 -12.57
CA ALA A 90 6.95 8.06 -13.56
C ALA A 90 8.25 7.25 -13.59
N ALA A 91 8.92 7.24 -14.74
CA ALA A 91 10.16 6.48 -14.94
C ALA A 91 11.33 6.94 -14.05
N ASP A 92 11.34 8.20 -13.62
CA ASP A 92 12.34 8.79 -12.72
C ASP A 92 12.01 8.61 -11.23
N GLU A 93 10.79 8.17 -10.89
CA GLU A 93 10.44 7.82 -9.53
C GLU A 93 11.10 6.50 -9.10
N GLN A 94 11.57 6.45 -7.86
CA GLN A 94 12.15 5.25 -7.26
C GLN A 94 11.21 4.04 -7.38
N LEU A 95 11.77 2.85 -7.63
CA LEU A 95 11.05 1.57 -7.54
C LEU A 95 10.83 1.17 -6.08
N GLY A 96 9.80 0.39 -5.76
CA GLY A 96 9.67 -0.25 -4.44
C GLY A 96 8.50 0.16 -3.56
N GLY A 97 7.61 1.02 -4.03
CA GLY A 97 6.37 1.38 -3.32
C GLY A 97 6.64 1.96 -1.93
N LEU A 98 5.95 1.41 -0.91
CA LEU A 98 6.08 1.88 0.46
C LEU A 98 7.50 1.83 1.02
N LEU A 99 8.31 0.83 0.63
CA LEU A 99 9.69 0.68 1.12
C LEU A 99 10.62 1.81 0.66
N THR A 100 10.26 2.52 -0.41
CA THR A 100 11.06 3.60 -0.99
C THR A 100 10.30 4.90 -1.01
N ARG A 101 9.36 5.05 -1.95
CA ARG A 101 8.53 6.26 -2.13
C ARG A 101 7.72 6.59 -0.87
N GLY A 102 7.25 5.58 -0.14
CA GLY A 102 6.53 5.77 1.11
C GLY A 102 7.42 5.95 2.35
N GLY A 103 8.72 5.71 2.25
CA GLY A 103 9.66 5.84 3.37
C GLY A 103 9.41 4.86 4.53
N LEU A 104 8.59 3.82 4.33
CA LEU A 104 8.35 2.78 5.33
C LEU A 104 9.56 1.83 5.38
N ALA A 105 10.64 2.35 5.95
CA ALA A 105 11.94 1.72 5.97
C ALA A 105 12.01 0.51 6.90
N TYR A 106 11.13 0.40 7.89
CA TYR A 106 11.18 -0.69 8.87
C TYR A 106 10.59 -1.96 8.26
N LEU A 107 11.44 -2.97 8.15
CA LEU A 107 11.04 -4.33 7.86
C LEU A 107 10.73 -5.00 9.20
N ASP A 108 9.54 -5.57 9.34
CA ASP A 108 9.12 -6.33 10.52
C ASP A 108 9.84 -7.69 10.64
N PHE A 109 11.15 -7.74 10.38
CA PHE A 109 12.02 -8.86 10.72
C PHE A 109 12.78 -8.48 11.97
N ASP A 110 12.38 -9.08 13.07
CA ASP A 110 13.17 -9.04 14.27
C ASP A 110 14.36 -10.01 14.09
N LYS A 111 15.59 -9.48 14.21
CA LYS A 111 16.83 -10.28 14.19
C LYS A 111 17.14 -10.88 15.55
N THR A 112 16.33 -10.62 16.57
CA THR A 112 16.29 -11.50 17.72
C THR A 112 15.83 -12.88 17.23
N TYR A 113 16.43 -13.92 17.77
CA TYR A 113 16.46 -15.29 17.23
C TYR A 113 15.10 -16.04 17.17
N TRP A 114 13.95 -15.35 17.16
CA TRP A 114 12.60 -15.94 17.26
C TRP A 114 11.85 -16.04 15.93
N TYR A 115 12.28 -15.36 14.86
CA TYR A 115 11.63 -15.46 13.55
C TYR A 115 12.54 -16.09 12.49
N GLU A 116 11.97 -17.03 11.72
CA GLU A 116 12.67 -17.71 10.63
C GLU A 116 13.12 -16.68 9.59
N GLN A 117 14.37 -16.81 9.15
CA GLN A 117 14.91 -16.06 8.01
C GLN A 117 13.93 -16.16 6.83
N PRO A 118 13.69 -15.08 6.06
CA PRO A 118 12.72 -15.08 4.99
C PRO A 118 12.97 -16.24 4.03
N ALA A 119 11.97 -17.10 3.86
CA ALA A 119 12.09 -18.36 3.10
C ALA A 119 12.23 -18.12 1.58
N ALA A 120 11.74 -17.00 1.08
CA ALA A 120 11.81 -16.65 -0.34
C ALA A 120 13.23 -16.20 -0.76
N GLN A 121 13.82 -16.88 -1.74
CA GLN A 121 15.16 -16.54 -2.24
C GLN A 121 15.24 -15.12 -2.80
N CYS A 122 14.21 -14.67 -3.52
CA CYS A 122 14.20 -13.30 -4.06
C CYS A 122 14.28 -12.25 -2.95
N PHE A 123 13.61 -12.49 -1.82
CA PHE A 123 13.65 -11.59 -0.68
C PHE A 123 15.05 -11.56 -0.05
N ARG A 124 15.71 -12.72 0.11
CA ARG A 124 17.10 -12.79 0.58
C ARG A 124 18.07 -12.09 -0.36
N ASP A 125 17.90 -12.28 -1.67
CA ASP A 125 18.71 -11.61 -2.70
C ASP A 125 18.54 -10.09 -2.61
N PHE A 126 17.30 -9.62 -2.41
CA PHE A 126 16.99 -8.21 -2.18
C PHE A 126 17.69 -7.67 -0.93
N LEU A 127 17.56 -8.34 0.23
CA LEU A 127 18.21 -7.90 1.48
C LEU A 127 19.73 -7.76 1.31
N ALA A 128 20.36 -8.75 0.67
CA ALA A 128 21.80 -8.72 0.40
C ALA A 128 22.16 -7.58 -0.56
N LYS A 129 21.38 -7.39 -1.61
CA LYS A 129 21.64 -6.40 -2.67
C LYS A 129 21.42 -4.96 -2.19
N ALA A 130 20.39 -4.72 -1.39
CA ALA A 130 20.10 -3.43 -0.76
C ALA A 130 20.99 -3.15 0.46
N ASN A 131 21.94 -4.04 0.77
CA ASN A 131 22.86 -3.95 1.92
C ASN A 131 22.10 -3.73 3.24
N VAL A 132 21.06 -4.51 3.46
CA VAL A 132 20.21 -4.40 4.65
C VAL A 132 20.91 -5.03 5.85
N VAL A 133 21.55 -4.17 6.67
CA VAL A 133 22.35 -4.61 7.82
C VAL A 133 21.50 -4.79 9.08
N GLU A 134 20.37 -4.10 9.22
CA GLU A 134 19.47 -4.13 10.38
C GLU A 134 18.01 -4.38 9.95
N ALA A 135 17.01 -4.01 10.75
CA ALA A 135 15.59 -4.10 10.39
C ALA A 135 15.14 -2.99 9.44
N CYS A 136 15.95 -1.95 9.23
CA CYS A 136 15.60 -0.84 8.34
C CYS A 136 16.27 -0.94 6.96
N VAL A 137 15.55 -0.50 5.94
CA VAL A 137 16.09 -0.25 4.59
C VAL A 137 16.35 1.24 4.37
N GLU A 138 17.33 1.56 3.53
CA GLU A 138 17.54 2.92 3.03
C GLU A 138 16.94 3.00 1.63
N ALA A 139 16.08 3.99 1.39
CA ALA A 139 15.22 4.06 0.20
C ALA A 139 16.01 4.04 -1.12
N ASN A 140 17.13 4.77 -1.20
CA ASN A 140 17.93 4.84 -2.43
C ASN A 140 18.62 3.50 -2.73
N ASN A 141 19.28 2.90 -1.74
CA ASN A 141 19.93 1.60 -1.84
C ASN A 141 18.91 0.52 -2.23
N THR A 142 17.72 0.57 -1.63
CA THR A 142 16.61 -0.34 -1.91
C THR A 142 16.08 -0.17 -3.33
N ALA A 143 15.82 1.05 -3.78
CA ALA A 143 15.40 1.33 -5.16
C ALA A 143 16.45 0.85 -6.18
N GLN A 144 17.72 1.16 -5.93
CA GLN A 144 18.84 0.74 -6.77
C GLN A 144 18.96 -0.79 -6.82
N ALA A 145 18.89 -1.46 -5.67
CA ALA A 145 18.94 -2.91 -5.60
C ALA A 145 17.85 -3.57 -6.44
N MET A 146 16.61 -3.07 -6.33
CA MET A 146 15.47 -3.55 -7.10
C MET A 146 15.65 -3.31 -8.61
N GLN A 147 16.13 -2.13 -9.00
CA GLN A 147 16.45 -1.82 -10.40
C GLN A 147 17.50 -2.79 -10.96
N GLU A 148 18.59 -3.02 -10.22
CA GLU A 148 19.66 -3.94 -10.64
C GLU A 148 19.18 -5.39 -10.71
N MET A 149 18.30 -5.81 -9.79
CA MET A 149 17.70 -7.15 -9.81
C MET A 149 16.82 -7.37 -11.05
N LEU A 150 15.96 -6.40 -11.40
CA LEU A 150 15.12 -6.46 -12.60
C LEU A 150 15.97 -6.44 -13.88
N ALA A 151 16.96 -5.55 -13.95
CA ALA A 151 17.87 -5.45 -15.09
C ALA A 151 18.65 -6.75 -15.31
N LYS A 152 19.18 -7.34 -14.23
CA LYS A 152 19.88 -8.63 -14.28
C LYS A 152 18.98 -9.77 -14.74
N ALA A 153 17.70 -9.74 -14.38
CA ALA A 153 16.72 -10.73 -14.83
C ALA A 153 16.27 -10.52 -16.29
N GLY A 154 16.51 -9.34 -16.89
CA GLY A 154 16.02 -9.01 -18.22
C GLY A 154 14.51 -8.77 -18.25
N VAL A 155 13.93 -8.29 -17.15
CA VAL A 155 12.51 -7.88 -17.09
C VAL A 155 12.35 -6.51 -17.74
N LYS A 156 11.37 -6.34 -18.63
CA LYS A 156 11.04 -5.03 -19.20
C LYS A 156 10.26 -4.21 -18.15
N VAL A 157 10.78 -3.06 -17.76
CA VAL A 157 10.05 -2.12 -16.88
C VAL A 157 9.35 -1.07 -17.74
N ILE A 158 8.04 -0.90 -17.52
CA ILE A 158 7.21 0.06 -18.25
C ILE A 158 6.59 1.01 -17.21
N SER A 159 6.99 2.26 -17.26
CA SER A 159 6.52 3.31 -16.34
C SER A 159 5.49 4.20 -17.02
N ASP A 160 4.92 5.15 -16.27
CA ASP A 160 3.92 6.11 -16.76
C ASP A 160 2.74 5.39 -17.43
N SER A 161 2.32 4.28 -16.81
CA SER A 161 1.35 3.36 -17.41
C SER A 161 0.31 2.89 -16.39
N PRO A 162 -0.61 3.77 -15.94
CA PRO A 162 -1.81 3.35 -15.24
C PRO A 162 -2.65 2.46 -16.16
N LEU A 163 -3.10 1.31 -15.67
CA LEU A 163 -3.79 0.31 -16.48
C LEU A 163 -5.29 0.29 -16.18
N THR A 164 -6.10 0.03 -17.21
CA THR A 164 -7.53 -0.26 -17.09
C THR A 164 -7.84 -1.58 -17.81
N PRO A 165 -8.41 -2.59 -17.13
CA PRO A 165 -8.69 -3.89 -17.73
C PRO A 165 -9.95 -3.87 -18.59
N TYR A 166 -9.92 -4.59 -19.71
CA TYR A 166 -11.11 -5.04 -20.40
C TYR A 166 -11.36 -6.50 -20.09
N VAL A 167 -12.52 -6.77 -19.48
CA VAL A 167 -12.91 -8.11 -19.03
C VAL A 167 -14.03 -8.64 -19.91
N ASP A 168 -13.84 -9.85 -20.42
CA ASP A 168 -14.88 -10.62 -21.10
C ASP A 168 -14.88 -12.05 -20.55
N ASN A 169 -16.08 -12.60 -20.30
CA ASN A 169 -16.26 -13.94 -19.73
C ASN A 169 -15.41 -14.24 -18.49
N GLN A 170 -15.28 -13.25 -17.58
CA GLN A 170 -14.49 -13.34 -16.33
C GLN A 170 -12.96 -13.43 -16.56
N GLU A 171 -12.48 -13.12 -17.75
CA GLU A 171 -11.06 -13.09 -18.10
C GLU A 171 -10.64 -11.71 -18.60
N ILE A 172 -9.48 -11.23 -18.16
CA ILE A 172 -8.87 -10.01 -18.70
C ILE A 172 -8.34 -10.32 -20.10
N GLN A 173 -8.98 -9.76 -21.13
CA GLN A 173 -8.55 -9.96 -22.52
C GLN A 173 -7.37 -9.05 -22.89
N TYR A 174 -7.34 -7.85 -22.31
CA TYR A 174 -6.27 -6.87 -22.45
C TYR A 174 -6.39 -5.80 -21.36
N VAL A 175 -5.35 -4.98 -21.25
CA VAL A 175 -5.33 -3.77 -20.44
C VAL A 175 -4.97 -2.58 -21.33
N ASP A 176 -5.71 -1.49 -21.20
CA ASP A 176 -5.41 -0.23 -21.87
C ASP A 176 -4.57 0.63 -20.94
N VAL A 177 -3.58 1.33 -21.50
CA VAL A 177 -2.82 2.34 -20.75
C VAL A 177 -3.62 3.63 -20.74
N LYS A 178 -4.00 4.10 -19.55
CA LYS A 178 -4.84 5.27 -19.39
C LYS A 178 -4.24 6.48 -20.10
N GLU A 179 -5.09 7.23 -20.81
CA GLU A 179 -4.71 8.44 -21.55
C GLU A 179 -3.66 8.22 -22.67
N ARG A 180 -3.42 6.98 -23.07
CA ARG A 180 -2.48 6.61 -24.14
C ARG A 180 -3.14 5.63 -25.11
N GLU A 181 -2.81 5.73 -26.40
CA GLU A 181 -3.27 4.78 -27.43
C GLU A 181 -2.43 3.50 -27.43
N ILE A 182 -2.21 2.91 -26.26
CA ILE A 182 -1.40 1.72 -26.07
C ILE A 182 -2.23 0.66 -25.35
N ARG A 183 -2.16 -0.56 -25.86
CA ARG A 183 -2.78 -1.74 -25.28
C ARG A 183 -1.72 -2.78 -24.95
N PHE A 184 -1.85 -3.42 -23.80
CA PHE A 184 -1.09 -4.61 -23.47
C PHE A 184 -1.98 -5.83 -23.44
N LYS A 185 -1.46 -6.94 -23.99
CA LYS A 185 -2.06 -8.26 -23.88
C LYS A 185 -1.06 -9.19 -23.21
N ALA A 186 -1.55 -10.00 -22.27
CA ALA A 186 -0.74 -11.01 -21.63
C ALA A 186 -1.50 -12.32 -21.43
N ASP A 187 -0.78 -13.44 -21.45
CA ASP A 187 -1.33 -14.75 -21.10
C ASP A 187 -1.61 -14.85 -19.60
N SER A 188 -0.93 -14.05 -18.78
CA SER A 188 -1.16 -13.95 -17.34
C SER A 188 -0.91 -12.55 -16.82
N TYR A 189 -1.80 -12.09 -15.94
CA TYR A 189 -1.69 -10.83 -15.21
C TYR A 189 -1.44 -11.11 -13.73
N ILE A 190 -0.45 -10.44 -13.14
CA ILE A 190 -0.18 -10.48 -11.71
C ILE A 190 -0.40 -9.07 -11.17
N ASP A 191 -1.42 -8.89 -10.34
CA ASP A 191 -1.63 -7.65 -9.61
C ASP A 191 -0.84 -7.66 -8.31
N ALA A 192 0.17 -6.82 -8.24
CA ALA A 192 1.02 -6.57 -7.09
C ALA A 192 0.93 -5.10 -6.63
N THR A 193 -0.16 -4.42 -6.96
CA THR A 193 -0.50 -3.12 -6.38
C THR A 193 -0.95 -3.30 -4.93
N GLN A 194 -0.71 -2.27 -4.11
CA GLN A 194 -0.97 -2.33 -2.67
C GLN A 194 -2.44 -2.60 -2.33
N ASP A 195 -3.38 -2.11 -3.15
CA ASP A 195 -4.82 -2.21 -2.93
C ASP A 195 -5.54 -3.10 -3.94
N ALA A 196 -4.80 -3.95 -4.67
CA ALA A 196 -5.30 -4.84 -5.71
C ALA A 196 -6.12 -4.10 -6.79
N GLN A 197 -5.59 -2.96 -7.24
CA GLN A 197 -6.26 -2.04 -8.16
C GLN A 197 -6.72 -2.75 -9.45
N LEU A 198 -5.84 -3.46 -10.15
CA LEU A 198 -6.15 -4.09 -11.44
C LEU A 198 -7.18 -5.21 -11.25
N ALA A 199 -7.04 -6.01 -10.19
CA ALA A 199 -7.97 -7.07 -9.83
C ALA A 199 -9.38 -6.51 -9.51
N ARG A 200 -9.44 -5.42 -8.75
CA ARG A 200 -10.71 -4.74 -8.41
C ARG A 200 -11.36 -4.12 -9.63
N GLU A 201 -10.59 -3.45 -10.47
CA GLU A 201 -11.10 -2.89 -11.73
C GLU A 201 -11.56 -3.99 -12.70
N ALA A 202 -10.98 -5.19 -12.61
CA ALA A 202 -11.44 -6.37 -13.34
C ALA A 202 -12.70 -7.04 -12.74
N GLY A 203 -13.25 -6.50 -11.65
CA GLY A 203 -14.49 -6.97 -11.03
C GLY A 203 -14.32 -8.05 -9.96
N LEU A 204 -13.10 -8.32 -9.49
CA LEU A 204 -12.88 -9.24 -8.37
C LEU A 204 -13.35 -8.61 -7.04
N SER A 205 -14.01 -9.41 -6.21
CA SER A 205 -14.40 -9.02 -4.87
C SER A 205 -13.18 -8.91 -3.95
N TYR A 206 -13.17 -7.91 -3.08
CA TYR A 206 -12.13 -7.72 -2.07
C TYR A 206 -12.77 -7.32 -0.73
N TYR A 207 -12.10 -7.67 0.37
CA TYR A 207 -12.51 -7.27 1.71
C TYR A 207 -12.12 -5.82 1.98
N GLN A 208 -13.03 -5.05 2.56
CA GLN A 208 -12.74 -3.67 3.00
C GLN A 208 -12.38 -3.63 4.49
N GLY A 209 -11.49 -2.72 4.89
CA GLY A 209 -11.07 -2.58 6.28
C GLY A 209 -10.55 -3.91 6.87
N TYR A 210 -11.20 -4.37 7.94
CA TYR A 210 -10.94 -5.70 8.53
C TYR A 210 -12.12 -6.67 8.38
N GLU A 211 -12.90 -6.53 7.30
CA GLU A 211 -14.05 -7.39 7.02
C GLU A 211 -13.72 -8.90 7.04
N ALA A 212 -12.52 -9.28 6.61
CA ALA A 212 -12.03 -10.66 6.65
C ALA A 212 -11.95 -11.24 8.07
N GLN A 213 -11.82 -10.39 9.09
CA GLN A 213 -11.82 -10.77 10.50
C GLN A 213 -13.22 -10.66 11.13
N SER A 214 -13.96 -9.60 10.77
CA SER A 214 -15.36 -9.40 11.20
C SER A 214 -16.09 -8.45 10.23
N PRO A 215 -17.31 -8.80 9.76
CA PRO A 215 -18.10 -7.92 8.88
C PRO A 215 -18.36 -6.51 9.43
N GLU A 216 -18.39 -6.36 10.75
CA GLU A 216 -18.60 -5.08 11.43
C GLU A 216 -17.42 -4.11 11.25
N LEU A 217 -16.24 -4.63 10.91
CA LEU A 217 -15.02 -3.86 10.72
C LEU A 217 -14.76 -3.48 9.25
N SER A 218 -15.78 -3.61 8.38
CA SER A 218 -15.68 -3.24 6.95
C SER A 218 -15.32 -1.77 6.72
N ASN A 219 -15.79 -0.88 7.61
CA ASN A 219 -15.47 0.56 7.56
C ASN A 219 -14.29 0.95 8.46
N ALA A 220 -13.63 -0.02 9.10
CA ALA A 220 -12.45 0.27 9.90
C ALA A 220 -11.30 0.73 9.00
N THR A 221 -10.60 1.78 9.42
CA THR A 221 -9.46 2.33 8.69
C THR A 221 -8.17 2.04 9.45
N LEU A 222 -7.07 1.91 8.72
CA LEU A 222 -5.74 1.87 9.31
C LEU A 222 -5.38 3.28 9.80
N SER A 223 -4.88 3.37 11.03
CA SER A 223 -4.23 4.59 11.51
C SER A 223 -2.98 4.83 10.67
N ALA A 224 -2.92 5.99 10.01
CA ALA A 224 -1.69 6.47 9.39
C ALA A 224 -0.92 7.36 10.38
N SER A 225 0.40 7.31 10.34
CA SER A 225 1.27 8.23 11.06
C SER A 225 2.19 8.93 10.07
N ILE A 226 2.44 10.21 10.29
CA ILE A 226 3.41 10.97 9.51
C ILE A 226 4.80 10.59 10.02
N ILE A 227 5.69 10.16 9.11
CA ILE A 227 7.09 9.85 9.43
C ILE A 227 7.95 10.99 8.87
N PRO A 228 8.42 11.94 9.71
CA PRO A 228 9.36 12.96 9.27
C PRO A 228 10.75 12.36 9.04
N LEU A 229 11.36 12.68 7.89
CA LEU A 229 12.75 12.31 7.61
C LEU A 229 13.69 13.44 8.06
N ILE A 230 14.52 13.16 9.07
CA ILE A 230 15.58 14.07 9.52
C ILE A 230 16.90 13.56 8.95
N THR A 231 17.62 14.43 8.23
CA THR A 231 18.92 14.11 7.64
C THR A 231 20.01 15.06 8.15
N GLY A 232 21.27 14.68 7.96
CA GLY A 232 22.41 15.52 8.35
C GLY A 232 22.85 15.42 9.81
N LEU A 233 22.22 14.54 10.60
CA LEU A 233 22.62 14.24 11.98
C LEU A 233 22.96 12.75 12.11
N SER A 234 24.11 12.46 12.70
CA SER A 234 24.41 11.13 13.24
C SER A 234 23.60 10.87 14.51
N ILE A 235 23.42 9.59 14.86
CA ILE A 235 22.76 9.19 16.11
C ILE A 235 23.47 9.78 17.34
N ASN A 236 24.78 9.94 17.31
CA ASN A 236 25.54 10.55 18.41
C ASN A 236 25.28 12.06 18.53
N GLU A 237 25.14 12.76 17.40
CA GLU A 237 24.76 14.17 17.40
C GLU A 237 23.33 14.35 17.90
N LEU A 238 22.39 13.51 17.46
CA LEU A 238 21.00 13.54 17.94
C LEU A 238 20.93 13.30 19.46
N ARG A 239 21.68 12.32 19.98
CA ARG A 239 21.83 12.10 21.43
C ARG A 239 22.42 13.31 22.15
N SER A 240 23.39 13.97 21.54
CA SER A 240 24.01 15.16 22.14
C SER A 240 23.05 16.35 22.21
N VAL A 241 22.16 16.50 21.22
CA VAL A 241 21.07 17.49 21.25
C VAL A 241 20.08 17.15 22.36
N GLU A 242 19.61 15.91 22.42
CA GLU A 242 18.68 15.46 23.46
C GLU A 242 19.25 15.63 24.87
N GLN A 243 20.51 15.25 25.10
CA GLN A 243 21.15 15.41 26.41
C GLN A 243 21.17 16.86 26.87
N LYS A 244 21.39 17.83 25.97
CA LYS A 244 21.33 19.26 26.33
C LYS A 244 19.95 19.67 26.81
N ILE A 245 18.89 19.10 26.24
CA ILE A 245 17.50 19.36 26.67
C ILE A 245 17.25 18.70 28.02
N ILE A 246 17.55 17.40 28.16
CA ILE A 246 17.28 16.64 29.38
C ILE A 246 18.04 17.20 30.59
N TYR A 247 19.26 17.70 30.39
CA TYR A 247 20.07 18.28 31.47
C TYR A 247 19.81 19.78 31.70
N ASP A 248 18.91 20.40 30.93
CA ASP A 248 18.41 21.75 31.19
C ASP A 248 17.17 21.67 32.09
N ALA A 249 17.37 21.88 33.39
CA ALA A 249 16.31 21.72 34.39
C ALA A 249 15.18 22.75 34.24
N GLU A 250 15.47 23.96 33.76
CA GLU A 250 14.47 25.01 33.55
C GLU A 250 13.60 24.64 32.35
N LEU A 251 14.22 24.31 31.22
CA LEU A 251 13.52 23.87 30.02
C LEU A 251 12.65 22.63 30.26
N MET A 252 13.16 21.63 31.00
CA MET A 252 12.38 20.44 31.31
C MET A 252 11.16 20.72 32.19
N ALA A 253 11.26 21.67 33.13
CA ALA A 253 10.14 22.10 33.96
C ALA A 253 9.09 22.86 33.14
N ASP A 254 9.53 23.71 32.21
CA ASP A 254 8.65 24.44 31.30
C ASP A 254 7.88 23.49 30.37
N ILE A 255 8.57 22.48 29.83
CA ILE A 255 7.94 21.43 29.02
C ILE A 255 6.88 20.66 29.83
N GLU A 256 7.22 20.19 31.04
CA GLU A 256 6.28 19.45 31.87
C GLU A 256 5.03 20.28 32.19
N THR A 257 5.23 21.56 32.52
CA THR A 257 4.14 22.52 32.77
C THR A 257 3.27 22.67 31.54
N SER A 258 3.86 22.90 30.37
CA SER A 258 3.15 23.05 29.11
C SER A 258 2.30 21.82 28.76
N ILE A 259 2.83 20.60 28.93
CA ILE A 259 2.08 19.36 28.67
C ILE A 259 0.87 19.26 29.62
N ARG A 260 1.05 19.56 30.91
CA ARG A 260 -0.03 19.47 31.91
C ARG A 260 -1.11 20.52 31.73
N GLU A 261 -0.77 21.70 31.22
CA GLU A 261 -1.73 22.77 30.94
C GLU A 261 -2.56 22.50 29.69
N GLN A 262 -1.98 21.87 28.67
CA GLN A 262 -2.63 21.65 27.37
C GLN A 262 -3.41 20.33 27.28
N GLN A 263 -3.06 19.33 28.09
CA GLN A 263 -3.62 17.98 28.00
C GLN A 263 -4.55 17.64 29.16
N THR A 264 -5.50 16.73 28.93
CA THR A 264 -6.26 16.12 30.03
C THR A 264 -5.32 15.36 30.97
N PRO A 265 -5.65 15.18 32.27
CA PRO A 265 -4.77 14.48 33.21
C PRO A 265 -4.31 13.08 32.75
N GLY A 266 -5.18 12.34 32.06
CA GLY A 266 -4.84 11.03 31.51
C GLY A 266 -3.83 11.10 30.37
N LEU A 267 -4.01 12.03 29.43
CA LEU A 267 -3.08 12.25 28.32
C LEU A 267 -1.76 12.87 28.78
N ALA A 268 -1.79 13.82 29.72
CA ALA A 268 -0.59 14.38 30.32
C ALA A 268 0.25 13.29 31.00
N ASN A 269 -0.38 12.40 31.76
CA ASN A 269 0.34 11.26 32.35
C ASN A 269 0.90 10.33 31.28
N PHE A 270 0.17 10.05 30.20
CA PHE A 270 0.67 9.23 29.09
C PHE A 270 1.92 9.86 28.45
N TRP A 271 1.89 11.16 28.15
CA TRP A 271 3.02 11.88 27.58
C TRP A 271 4.21 11.97 28.51
N LEU A 272 4.00 11.99 29.83
CA LEU A 272 5.08 12.11 30.82
C LEU A 272 5.64 10.76 31.31
N ILE A 273 5.17 9.63 30.77
CA ILE A 273 5.79 8.32 31.03
C ILE A 273 7.20 8.33 30.45
N ASP A 274 8.20 7.99 31.28
CA ASP A 274 9.62 7.98 30.93
C ASP A 274 10.14 9.34 30.40
N PHE A 275 9.52 10.46 30.81
CA PHE A 275 9.82 11.81 30.30
C PHE A 275 11.29 12.23 30.41
N TYR A 276 11.96 11.85 31.50
CA TYR A 276 13.37 12.17 31.76
C TYR A 276 14.35 11.12 31.20
N SER A 277 13.85 10.07 30.56
CA SER A 277 14.69 9.03 29.98
C SER A 277 15.25 9.49 28.63
N PRO A 278 16.57 9.44 28.42
CA PRO A 278 17.14 9.69 27.10
C PRO A 278 16.75 8.58 26.12
N MET A 279 16.89 8.85 24.82
CA MET A 279 16.75 7.85 23.76
C MET A 279 17.54 6.59 24.11
N TYR A 280 16.81 5.52 24.36
CA TYR A 280 17.36 4.23 24.73
C TYR A 280 17.35 3.29 23.53
N LYS A 281 18.52 2.76 23.16
CA LYS A 281 18.64 1.67 22.19
C LYS A 281 18.55 0.34 22.94
N ALA A 282 17.37 -0.27 22.95
CA ALA A 282 17.14 -1.55 23.62
C ALA A 282 17.75 -2.75 22.88
N TYR A 283 17.78 -2.69 21.54
CA TYR A 283 18.21 -3.80 20.69
C TYR A 283 19.13 -3.33 19.57
N ALA A 284 19.84 -4.26 18.93
CA ALA A 284 20.68 -3.95 17.76
C ALA A 284 19.85 -3.35 16.60
N ASP A 285 18.60 -3.79 16.47
CA ASP A 285 17.68 -3.57 15.34
C ASP A 285 16.35 -2.87 15.72
N GLY A 286 15.93 -2.94 16.98
CA GLY A 286 14.76 -2.22 17.50
C GLY A 286 15.15 -0.92 18.20
N TYR A 287 14.70 0.21 17.65
CA TYR A 287 14.71 1.50 18.34
C TYR A 287 13.29 1.85 18.78
N PHE A 288 12.98 1.68 20.06
CA PHE A 288 11.89 2.44 20.65
C PHE A 288 12.45 3.77 21.16
N ASN A 289 12.81 4.66 20.22
CA ASN A 289 13.30 5.99 20.57
C ASN A 289 12.09 6.89 20.86
N ARG A 290 11.58 6.85 22.10
CA ARG A 290 10.74 7.95 22.59
C ARG A 290 11.66 8.98 23.23
N SER A 291 11.90 10.08 22.52
CA SER A 291 12.43 11.29 23.14
C SER A 291 11.29 12.29 23.30
N ILE A 292 10.56 12.16 24.40
CA ILE A 292 9.51 13.14 24.71
C ILE A 292 10.15 14.51 24.88
N ALA A 293 11.33 14.59 25.53
CA ALA A 293 12.08 15.82 25.69
C ALA A 293 12.37 16.53 24.35
N LEU A 294 12.87 15.82 23.32
CA LEU A 294 13.20 16.42 22.03
C LEU A 294 11.96 16.88 21.25
N GLY A 295 10.91 16.05 21.21
CA GLY A 295 9.65 16.44 20.58
C GLY A 295 9.01 17.63 21.30
N ALA A 296 8.95 17.58 22.62
CA ALA A 296 8.30 18.58 23.44
C ALA A 296 9.03 19.93 23.43
N ALA A 297 10.37 19.93 23.40
CA ALA A 297 11.15 21.15 23.21
C ALA A 297 10.81 21.84 21.88
N TYR A 298 10.59 21.07 20.79
CA TYR A 298 10.13 21.63 19.52
C TYR A 298 8.73 22.26 19.63
N HIS A 299 7.79 21.59 20.30
CA HIS A 299 6.46 22.17 20.50
C HIS A 299 6.50 23.47 21.31
N LEU A 300 7.34 23.52 22.34
CA LEU A 300 7.51 24.72 23.17
C LEU A 300 8.17 25.87 22.39
N ASP A 301 9.28 25.62 21.70
CA ASP A 301 10.04 26.64 20.95
C ASP A 301 9.21 27.29 19.82
N TYR A 302 8.32 26.51 19.20
CA TYR A 302 7.45 26.99 18.11
C TYR A 302 6.01 27.33 18.56
N ASN A 303 5.72 27.24 19.86
CA ASN A 303 4.38 27.46 20.42
C ASN A 303 3.28 26.62 19.73
N HIS A 304 3.57 25.34 19.49
CA HIS A 304 2.63 24.36 18.93
C HIS A 304 1.91 23.58 20.03
N PRO A 305 0.64 23.16 19.80
CA PRO A 305 -0.09 22.34 20.76
C PRO A 305 0.50 20.93 20.86
N PHE A 306 0.44 20.33 22.05
CA PHE A 306 0.79 18.93 22.33
C PHE A 306 -0.27 17.92 21.85
#